data_AF-A0A455ZG91-F1
#
_entry.id   AF-A0A455ZG91-F1
#
_cell.length_a   1.000
_cell.length_b   1.000
_cell.length_c   1.000
_cell.angle_alpha   90.00
_cell.angle_beta   90.00
_cell.angle_gamma   90.00
#
_symmetry.space_group_name_H-M   'P 1'
#
loop_
_entity.id
_entity.type
_entity.pdbx_description
1 polymer ?
#
loop_
_entity_poly.entity_id
_entity_poly.type
_entity_poly.pdbx_seq_one_letter_code
_entity_poly.pdbx_strand_id
1 'polypeptide(L)'
;MDSEKKIEGKDVMIKFRIEKRKKEKWKNICNNKNISLSSLIIDSVENKILDDERRKILMFIEKQDNIFAKIENNINQIARHVNVQKFISTADIKVFNDKLDLITELKNQQNKIFEKIYKLIGNDS
;
A
#
# COMPACT_ATOMS: atom_id res chain seq x y z
N MET A 1 53.26 10.52 -7.56
CA MET A 1 52.13 10.02 -8.36
C MET A 1 51.45 8.98 -7.50
N ASP A 2 50.50 9.46 -6.71
CA ASP A 2 49.80 8.68 -5.71
C ASP A 2 48.94 7.60 -6.38
N SER A 3 49.20 6.37 -5.98
CA SER A 3 48.42 5.21 -6.35
C SER A 3 47.05 5.28 -5.67
N GLU A 4 46.02 5.56 -6.47
CA GLU A 4 44.63 5.39 -6.08
C GLU A 4 44.42 3.95 -5.60
N LYS A 5 44.28 3.79 -4.28
CA LYS A 5 43.82 2.56 -3.65
C LYS A 5 42.39 2.30 -4.10
N LYS A 6 42.25 1.43 -5.09
CA LYS A 6 41.00 0.80 -5.47
C LYS A 6 40.49 0.01 -4.25
N ILE A 7 39.48 0.54 -3.55
CA ILE A 7 38.77 -0.21 -2.51
C ILE A 7 37.94 -1.26 -3.24
N GLU A 8 38.50 -2.44 -3.44
CA GLU A 8 37.73 -3.65 -3.76
C GLU A 8 36.74 -3.88 -2.61
N GLY A 9 35.47 -3.55 -2.86
CA GLY A 9 34.37 -3.79 -1.94
C GLY A 9 34.19 -5.29 -1.71
N LYS A 10 34.88 -5.82 -0.70
CA LYS A 10 34.54 -7.13 -0.13
C LYS A 10 33.13 -7.04 0.43
N ASP A 11 32.25 -7.96 0.07
CA ASP A 11 30.94 -8.14 0.70
C ASP A 11 31.10 -8.17 2.23
N VAL A 12 30.78 -7.05 2.89
CA VAL A 12 30.99 -6.90 4.34
C VAL A 12 29.89 -7.69 5.05
N MET A 13 30.22 -8.90 5.48
CA MET A 13 29.31 -9.75 6.25
C MET A 13 29.49 -9.51 7.76
N ILE A 14 28.41 -9.09 8.43
CA ILE A 14 28.37 -8.98 9.89
C ILE A 14 27.94 -10.32 10.50
N LYS A 15 28.77 -10.88 11.38
CA LYS A 15 28.43 -12.06 12.18
C LYS A 15 28.20 -11.64 13.63
N PHE A 16 27.06 -12.00 14.19
CA PHE A 16 26.73 -11.71 15.59
C PHE A 16 26.10 -12.92 16.27
N ARG A 17 26.18 -12.97 17.60
CA ARG A 17 25.57 -14.02 18.42
C ARG A 17 24.27 -13.51 19.04
N ILE A 18 23.27 -14.38 19.10
CA ILE A 18 22.01 -14.14 19.81
C ILE A 18 21.59 -15.37 20.58
N GLU A 19 20.79 -15.16 21.62
CA GLU A 19 20.18 -16.23 22.38
C GLU A 19 19.33 -17.14 21.46
N LYS A 20 19.47 -18.46 21.65
CA LYS A 20 18.74 -19.46 20.84
C LYS A 20 17.24 -19.22 20.83
N ARG A 21 16.62 -18.94 21.97
CA ARG A 21 15.16 -18.69 22.07
C ARG A 21 14.75 -17.46 21.25
N LYS A 22 15.55 -16.40 21.27
CA LYS A 22 15.29 -15.18 20.48
C LYS A 22 15.42 -15.46 18.98
N LYS A 23 16.43 -16.23 18.56
CA LYS A 23 16.60 -16.67 17.17
C LYS A 23 15.39 -17.44 16.66
N GLU A 24 14.85 -18.37 17.44
CA GLU A 24 13.66 -19.13 17.06
C GLU A 24 12.41 -18.24 16.96
N LYS A 25 12.24 -17.27 17.86
CA LYS A 25 11.17 -16.26 17.73
C LYS A 25 11.28 -15.48 16.41
N TRP A 26 12.49 -15.05 16.04
CA TRP A 26 12.70 -14.30 14.79
C TRP A 26 12.40 -15.16 13.56
N LYS A 27 12.82 -16.43 13.53
CA LYS A 27 12.45 -17.35 12.45
C LYS A 27 10.94 -17.54 12.34
N ASN A 28 10.23 -17.62 13.46
CA ASN A 28 8.76 -17.73 13.43
C ASN A 28 8.11 -16.49 12.83
N ILE A 29 8.62 -15.28 13.15
CA ILE A 29 8.16 -14.03 12.52
C ILE A 29 8.43 -14.07 11.01
N CYS A 30 9.64 -14.47 10.61
CA CYS A 30 10.02 -14.62 9.21
C CYS A 30 9.09 -15.56 8.44
N ASN A 31 8.79 -16.73 9.00
CA ASN A 31 7.88 -17.70 8.38
C ASN A 31 6.45 -17.15 8.26
N ASN A 32 5.93 -16.51 9.32
CA ASN A 32 4.58 -15.98 9.32
C ASN A 32 4.40 -14.81 8.34
N LYS A 33 5.44 -13.98 8.19
CA LYS A 33 5.45 -12.85 7.26
C LYS A 33 6.02 -13.21 5.88
N ASN A 34 6.46 -14.46 5.67
CA ASN A 34 7.14 -14.88 4.44
C ASN A 34 8.31 -13.95 4.01
N ILE A 35 9.15 -13.55 4.98
CA ILE A 35 10.33 -12.70 4.78
C ILE A 35 11.60 -13.44 5.21
N SER A 36 12.76 -13.00 4.71
CA SER A 36 14.05 -13.55 5.14
C SER A 36 14.47 -12.99 6.51
N LEU A 37 15.35 -13.72 7.21
CA LEU A 37 15.95 -13.22 8.46
C LEU A 37 16.82 -11.99 8.20
N SER A 38 17.51 -11.94 7.06
CA SER A 38 18.31 -10.80 6.64
C SER A 38 17.45 -9.56 6.45
N SER A 39 16.33 -9.66 5.71
CA SER A 39 15.38 -8.57 5.51
C SER A 39 14.83 -8.08 6.85
N LEU A 40 14.37 -9.00 7.71
CA LEU A 40 13.88 -8.64 9.04
C LEU A 40 14.92 -7.82 9.83
N ILE A 41 16.20 -8.21 9.79
CA ILE A 41 17.27 -7.50 10.51
C ILE A 41 17.56 -6.15 9.87
N ILE A 42 17.78 -6.11 8.55
CA ILE A 42 18.12 -4.89 7.81
C ILE A 42 17.00 -3.87 7.97
N ASP A 43 15.76 -4.26 7.66
CA ASP A 43 14.60 -3.37 7.73
C ASP A 43 14.37 -2.86 9.16
N SER A 44 14.56 -3.73 10.17
CA SER A 44 14.43 -3.30 11.58
C SER A 44 15.53 -2.32 12.02
N VAL A 45 16.76 -2.48 11.52
CA VAL A 45 17.90 -1.60 11.85
C VAL A 45 17.77 -0.27 11.11
N GLU A 46 17.32 -0.31 9.86
CA GLU A 46 17.11 0.87 9.02
C GLU A 46 15.77 1.56 9.27
N ASN A 47 14.96 1.04 10.21
CA ASN A 47 13.62 1.51 10.53
C ASN A 47 12.74 1.62 9.27
N LYS A 48 12.79 0.59 8.42
CA LYS A 48 12.00 0.45 7.20
C LYS A 48 10.82 -0.49 7.41
N ILE A 49 9.74 -0.27 6.67
CA ILE A 49 8.62 -1.19 6.56
C ILE A 49 9.08 -2.51 5.95
N LEU A 50 8.61 -3.61 6.52
CA LEU A 50 8.93 -4.96 6.05
C LEU A 50 8.26 -5.23 4.70
N ASP A 51 8.90 -6.03 3.85
CA ASP A 51 8.40 -6.35 2.51
C ASP A 51 6.97 -6.93 2.50
N ASP A 52 6.60 -7.76 3.49
CA ASP A 52 5.25 -8.30 3.65
C ASP A 52 4.21 -7.20 3.94
N GLU A 53 4.58 -6.22 4.75
CA GLU A 53 3.72 -5.09 5.09
C GLU A 53 3.54 -4.18 3.86
N ARG A 54 4.62 -3.91 3.12
CA ARG A 54 4.56 -3.21 1.83
C ARG A 54 3.65 -3.93 0.83
N ARG A 55 3.77 -5.26 0.71
CA ARG A 55 2.92 -6.07 -0.17
C ARG A 55 1.44 -5.97 0.21
N LYS A 56 1.12 -6.06 1.51
CA LYS A 56 -0.27 -5.93 2.00
C LYS A 56 -0.85 -4.56 1.71
N ILE A 57 -0.05 -3.50 1.85
CA ILE A 57 -0.46 -2.13 1.51
C ILE A 57 -0.78 -2.03 0.02
N LEU A 58 0.09 -2.53 -0.86
CA LEU A 58 -0.14 -2.50 -2.32
C LEU A 58 -1.41 -3.28 -2.71
N MET A 59 -1.61 -4.48 -2.15
CA MET A 59 -2.83 -5.26 -2.39
C MET A 59 -4.09 -4.54 -1.91
N PHE A 60 -4.00 -3.81 -0.80
CA PHE A 60 -5.10 -3.00 -0.29
C PHE A 60 -5.44 -1.88 -1.28
N ILE A 61 -4.44 -1.13 -1.75
CA ILE A 61 -4.62 -0.04 -2.74
C ILE A 61 -5.27 -0.59 -4.01
N GLU A 62 -4.73 -1.67 -4.58
CA GLU A 62 -5.25 -2.30 -5.79
C GLU A 62 -6.71 -2.77 -5.63
N LYS A 63 -7.05 -3.36 -4.48
CA LYS A 63 -8.43 -3.77 -4.20
C LYS A 63 -9.37 -2.56 -4.15
N GLN A 64 -8.92 -1.44 -3.59
CA GLN A 64 -9.71 -0.22 -3.54
C GLN A 64 -9.92 0.39 -4.93
N ASP A 65 -8.87 0.48 -5.75
CA ASP A 65 -8.96 0.99 -7.12
C ASP A 65 -9.96 0.17 -7.95
N ASN A 66 -9.91 -1.16 -7.81
CA ASN A 66 -10.88 -2.06 -8.45
C ASN A 66 -12.33 -1.80 -8.02
N ILE A 67 -12.57 -1.43 -6.76
CA ILE A 67 -13.91 -1.09 -6.27
C ILE A 67 -14.37 0.24 -6.89
N PHE A 68 -13.51 1.27 -6.91
CA PHE A 68 -13.85 2.56 -7.48
C PHE A 68 -14.09 2.49 -8.99
N ALA A 69 -13.33 1.68 -9.74
CA ALA A 69 -13.58 1.45 -11.16
C ALA A 69 -14.98 0.85 -11.42
N LYS A 70 -15.46 -0.05 -10.56
CA LYS A 70 -16.83 -0.59 -10.65
C LYS A 70 -17.89 0.48 -10.36
N ILE A 71 -17.64 1.33 -9.37
CA ILE A 71 -18.54 2.45 -9.03
C ILE A 71 -18.64 3.42 -10.21
N GLU A 72 -17.51 3.80 -10.80
CA GLU A 72 -17.45 4.68 -11.97
C GLU A 72 -18.18 4.08 -13.18
N ASN A 73 -17.98 2.78 -13.44
CA ASN A 73 -18.71 2.08 -14.49
C ASN A 73 -20.23 2.11 -14.27
N ASN A 74 -20.70 1.94 -13.03
CA ASN A 74 -22.13 2.02 -12.71
C ASN A 74 -22.68 3.44 -12.91
N ILE A 75 -21.93 4.47 -12.51
CA ILE A 75 -22.29 5.88 -12.77
C ILE A 75 -22.43 6.12 -14.27
N ASN A 76 -21.45 5.67 -15.07
CA ASN A 76 -21.46 5.82 -16.52
C ASN A 76 -22.65 5.10 -17.17
N GLN A 77 -23.03 3.93 -16.66
CA GLN A 77 -24.22 3.21 -17.13
C GLN A 77 -25.52 3.97 -16.84
N ILE A 78 -25.66 4.53 -15.62
CA ILE A 78 -26.82 5.36 -15.26
C ILE A 78 -26.89 6.59 -16.17
N ALA A 79 -25.78 7.29 -16.36
CA ALA A 79 -25.72 8.46 -17.24
C ALA A 79 -26.13 8.13 -18.68
N ARG A 80 -25.64 6.99 -19.23
CA ARG A 80 -26.06 6.51 -20.56
C ARG A 80 -27.56 6.19 -20.61
N HIS A 81 -28.09 5.51 -19.61
CA HIS A 81 -29.51 5.15 -19.53
C HIS A 81 -30.40 6.40 -19.55
N VAL A 82 -30.05 7.42 -18.76
CA VAL A 82 -30.75 8.71 -18.71
C VAL A 82 -30.69 9.42 -20.06
N ASN A 83 -29.52 9.48 -20.70
CA ASN A 83 -29.34 10.11 -22.00
C ASN A 83 -30.17 9.44 -23.10
N VAL A 84 -30.35 8.11 -23.04
CA VAL A 84 -31.15 7.34 -24.01
C VAL A 84 -32.65 7.56 -23.79
N GLN A 85 -33.12 7.49 -22.53
CA GLN A 85 -34.55 7.60 -22.23
C GLN A 85 -35.09 9.02 -22.34
N LYS A 86 -34.22 10.05 -22.40
CA LYS A 86 -34.57 11.49 -22.47
C LYS A 86 -35.53 11.97 -21.37
N PHE A 87 -35.76 11.15 -20.36
CA PHE A 87 -36.63 11.41 -19.22
C PHE A 87 -35.97 10.81 -17.99
N ILE A 88 -35.78 11.64 -16.96
CA ILE A 88 -35.38 11.21 -15.63
C ILE A 88 -36.27 11.94 -14.65
N SER A 89 -36.79 11.23 -13.64
CA SER A 89 -37.57 11.89 -12.61
C SER A 89 -36.65 12.74 -11.73
N THR A 90 -37.18 13.82 -11.17
CA THR A 90 -36.46 14.64 -10.18
C THR A 90 -36.07 13.84 -8.94
N ALA A 91 -36.84 12.81 -8.58
CA ALA A 91 -36.52 11.88 -7.51
C ALA A 91 -35.26 11.04 -7.85
N ASP A 92 -35.16 10.52 -9.08
CA ASP A 92 -33.99 9.73 -9.51
C ASP A 92 -32.73 10.59 -9.62
N ILE A 93 -32.84 11.85 -10.11
CA ILE A 93 -31.73 12.81 -10.10
C ILE A 93 -31.23 13.03 -8.67
N LYS A 94 -32.15 13.22 -7.72
CA LYS A 94 -31.79 13.44 -6.32
C LYS A 94 -31.04 12.24 -5.75
N VAL A 95 -31.56 11.03 -5.94
CA VAL A 95 -30.91 9.79 -5.48
C VAL A 95 -29.53 9.61 -6.13
N PHE A 96 -29.39 9.97 -7.40
CA PHE A 96 -28.10 9.91 -8.09
C PHE A 96 -27.09 10.90 -7.51
N ASN A 97 -27.48 12.15 -7.28
CA ASN A 97 -26.64 13.17 -6.66
C ASN A 97 -26.24 12.78 -5.22
N ASP A 98 -27.18 12.27 -4.42
CA ASP A 98 -26.91 11.80 -3.05
C ASP A 98 -25.84 10.68 -3.05
N LYS A 99 -25.87 9.79 -4.05
CA LYS A 99 -24.83 8.75 -4.22
C LYS A 99 -23.49 9.33 -4.67
N LEU A 100 -23.48 10.34 -5.53
CA LEU A 100 -22.24 11.02 -5.95
C LEU A 100 -21.58 11.76 -4.79
N ASP A 101 -22.38 12.40 -3.93
CA ASP A 101 -21.89 13.09 -2.73
C ASP A 101 -21.26 12.09 -1.76
N LEU A 102 -21.94 10.95 -1.51
CA LEU A 102 -21.39 9.87 -0.70
C LEU A 102 -20.07 9.32 -1.26
N ILE A 103 -19.98 9.13 -2.59
CA ILE A 103 -18.74 8.66 -3.24
C ILE A 103 -17.61 9.67 -3.06
N THR A 104 -17.92 10.96 -3.18
CA THR A 104 -16.96 12.05 -2.97
C THR A 104 -16.43 12.04 -1.54
N GLU A 105 -17.31 11.85 -0.55
CA GLU A 105 -16.92 11.70 0.85
C GLU A 105 -16.01 10.49 1.07
N LEU A 106 -16.40 9.32 0.56
CA LEU A 106 -15.62 8.08 0.69
C LEU A 106 -14.24 8.22 0.05
N LYS A 107 -14.14 8.88 -1.11
CA LYS A 107 -12.86 9.15 -1.78
C LYS A 107 -11.98 10.08 -0.96
N ASN A 108 -12.55 11.09 -0.31
CA ASN A 108 -11.80 11.97 0.59
C ASN A 108 -11.29 11.22 1.84
N GLN A 109 -12.10 10.33 2.41
CA GLN A 109 -11.67 9.48 3.53
C GLN A 109 -10.54 8.52 3.10
N GLN A 110 -10.65 7.93 1.91
CA GLN A 110 -9.60 7.09 1.35
C GLN A 110 -8.30 7.88 1.14
N ASN A 111 -8.35 9.07 0.55
CA ASN A 111 -7.16 9.90 0.33
C ASN A 111 -6.44 10.21 1.65
N LYS A 112 -7.18 10.48 2.73
CA LYS A 112 -6.59 10.65 4.08
C LYS A 112 -5.88 9.38 4.57
N ILE A 113 -6.40 8.20 4.26
CA ILE A 113 -5.74 6.93 4.60
C ILE A 113 -4.47 6.77 3.75
N PHE A 114 -4.52 7.07 2.46
CA PHE A 114 -3.35 7.01 1.59
C PHE A 114 -2.27 8.01 2.00
N GLU A 115 -2.61 9.23 2.40
CA GLU A 115 -1.65 10.19 2.96
C GLU A 115 -0.98 9.66 4.23
N LYS A 116 -1.74 8.98 5.12
CA LYS A 116 -1.16 8.35 6.32
C LYS A 116 -0.22 7.21 5.95
N ILE A 117 -0.62 6.35 5.01
CA ILE A 117 0.21 5.27 4.48
C ILE A 117 1.48 5.85 3.85
N TYR A 118 1.35 6.89 3.04
CA TYR A 118 2.48 7.57 2.40
C TYR A 118 3.42 8.20 3.42
N LYS A 119 2.92 8.81 4.51
CA LYS A 119 3.77 9.32 5.60
C LYS A 119 4.51 8.21 6.35
N LEU A 120 3.88 7.05 6.51
CA LEU A 120 4.50 5.89 7.13
C LEU A 120 5.61 5.30 6.25
N ILE A 121 5.40 5.24 4.93
CA ILE A 121 6.39 4.70 3.97
C ILE A 121 7.45 5.73 3.56
N GLY A 122 7.07 7.01 3.39
CA GLY A 122 7.95 8.07 2.91
C GLY A 122 9.00 8.50 3.94
N ASN A 123 8.78 8.20 5.22
CA ASN A 123 9.79 8.32 6.27
C ASN A 123 10.77 7.13 6.31
N ASP A 124 10.57 6.08 5.49
CA ASP A 124 11.52 4.95 5.33
C ASP A 124 12.59 5.21 4.25
N SER A 125 12.53 6.36 3.55
CA SER A 125 13.42 6.70 2.42
C SER A 125 14.60 7.56 2.83
#